data_AF-A0AA90GVE0-F1
#
_entry.id   AF-A0AA90GVE0-F1
#
_cell.length_a   1.000
_cell.length_b   1.000
_cell.length_c   1.000
_cell.angle_alpha   90.00
_cell.angle_beta   90.00
_cell.angle_gamma   90.00
#
_symmetry.space_group_name_H-M   'P 1'
#
loop_
_entity.id
_entity.type
_entity.pdbx_description
1 polymer ?
#
loop_
_entity_poly.entity_id
_entity_poly.type
_entity_poly.pdbx_seq_one_letter_code
_entity_poly.pdbx_strand_id
1 'polypeptide(L)'
;MGKKQPRRRRSFTMEFQAESVELCRRGDHSVGQGAKDLRSDRSRGTYGVPLVHAALRRAGAACGRRRVARLTRSAGPTGRHRGWRHLTTVPDPRASTRPDRTVRNVRPDPDGLDARRCGDITYVPTDEGQLYLTTVVDIAPVR
;
A
#
# COMPACT_ATOMS: atom_id res chain seq x y z
N MET A 1 -31.79 1.93 6.27
CA MET A 1 -30.47 2.00 5.58
C MET A 1 -29.94 0.59 5.35
N GLY A 2 -29.98 0.10 4.11
CA GLY A 2 -29.59 -1.27 3.78
C GLY A 2 -28.13 -1.56 4.12
N LYS A 3 -27.87 -2.68 4.79
CA LYS A 3 -26.50 -3.15 5.07
C LYS A 3 -25.77 -3.29 3.73
N LYS A 4 -24.73 -2.48 3.50
CA LYS A 4 -23.88 -2.62 2.30
C LYS A 4 -23.28 -4.03 2.33
N GLN A 5 -23.75 -4.88 1.42
CA GLN A 5 -23.21 -6.21 1.19
C GLN A 5 -21.67 -6.13 1.08
N PRO A 6 -20.91 -6.91 1.87
CA PRO A 6 -19.47 -6.94 1.72
C PRO A 6 -19.15 -7.42 0.31
N ARG A 7 -18.53 -6.55 -0.49
CA ARG A 7 -18.16 -6.89 -1.87
C ARG A 7 -17.24 -8.10 -1.84
N ARG A 8 -17.71 -9.22 -2.40
CA ARG A 8 -17.02 -10.51 -2.47
C ARG A 8 -15.55 -10.29 -2.83
N ARG A 9 -14.62 -10.78 -1.99
CA ARG A 9 -13.21 -10.92 -2.38
C ARG A 9 -13.21 -11.82 -3.62
N ARG A 10 -13.06 -11.26 -4.82
CA ARG A 10 -12.71 -12.08 -5.98
C ARG A 10 -11.31 -12.61 -5.72
N SER A 11 -11.18 -13.93 -5.69
CA SER A 11 -9.91 -14.63 -5.67
C SER A 11 -9.12 -14.18 -6.89
N PHE A 12 -8.03 -13.51 -6.60
CA PHE A 12 -6.96 -13.18 -7.52
C PHE A 12 -6.34 -14.51 -7.97
N THR A 13 -6.56 -14.95 -9.21
CA THR A 13 -6.09 -16.27 -9.66
C THR A 13 -4.66 -16.18 -10.20
N MET A 14 -3.84 -17.17 -9.85
CA MET A 14 -2.51 -17.34 -10.47
C MET A 14 -2.58 -17.41 -12.00
N GLU A 15 -3.74 -17.78 -12.53
CA GLU A 15 -4.08 -17.83 -13.95
C GLU A 15 -3.91 -16.49 -14.67
N PHE A 16 -4.35 -15.36 -14.09
CA PHE A 16 -4.21 -14.05 -14.75
C PHE A 16 -2.74 -13.61 -14.85
N GLN A 17 -1.96 -13.90 -13.80
CA GLN A 17 -0.53 -13.68 -13.86
C GLN A 17 0.12 -14.61 -14.88
N ALA A 18 -0.24 -15.88 -14.87
CA ALA A 18 0.27 -16.88 -15.81
C ALA A 18 -0.06 -16.52 -17.26
N GLU A 19 -1.27 -16.01 -17.55
CA GLU A 19 -1.70 -15.55 -18.86
C GLU A 19 -0.83 -14.37 -19.35
N SER A 20 -0.69 -13.32 -18.52
CA SER A 20 0.12 -12.14 -18.86
C SER A 20 1.61 -12.50 -19.03
N VAL A 21 2.09 -13.46 -18.23
CA VAL A 21 3.45 -14.00 -18.27
C VAL A 21 3.65 -14.84 -19.55
N GLU A 22 2.69 -15.67 -19.92
CA GLU A 22 2.74 -16.52 -21.11
C GLU A 22 2.68 -15.69 -22.40
N LEU A 23 1.87 -14.63 -22.45
CA LEU A 23 1.84 -13.68 -23.57
C LEU A 23 3.20 -12.97 -23.77
N CYS A 24 3.92 -12.67 -22.69
CA CYS A 24 5.29 -12.16 -22.79
C CYS A 24 6.29 -13.25 -23.23
N ARG A 25 6.09 -14.50 -22.82
CA ARG A 25 6.98 -15.62 -23.17
C ARG A 25 6.88 -16.00 -24.65
N ARG A 26 5.67 -15.99 -25.22
CA ARG A 26 5.42 -16.29 -26.64
C ARG A 26 5.85 -15.19 -27.59
N GLY A 27 6.20 -14.01 -27.07
CA GLY A 27 6.60 -12.85 -27.85
C GLY A 27 5.43 -11.97 -28.30
N ASP A 28 4.19 -12.35 -28.00
CA ASP A 28 2.98 -11.60 -28.35
C ASP A 28 2.97 -10.22 -27.67
N HIS A 29 3.52 -10.14 -26.45
CA HIS A 29 3.59 -8.91 -25.67
C HIS A 29 5.02 -8.45 -25.44
N SER A 30 5.29 -7.18 -25.75
CA SER A 30 6.52 -6.52 -25.30
C SER A 30 6.58 -6.44 -23.77
N VAL A 31 7.78 -6.32 -23.20
CA VAL A 31 7.99 -6.09 -21.75
C VAL A 31 7.17 -4.90 -21.23
N GLY A 32 6.98 -3.87 -22.06
CA GLY A 32 6.15 -2.71 -21.72
C GLY A 32 4.66 -3.05 -21.66
N GLN A 33 4.19 -3.91 -22.56
CA GLN A 33 2.81 -4.37 -22.60
C GLN A 33 2.52 -5.29 -21.41
N GLY A 34 3.36 -6.29 -21.14
CA GLY A 34 3.22 -7.14 -19.95
C GLY A 34 3.28 -6.35 -18.64
N ALA A 35 4.13 -5.32 -18.56
CA ALA A 35 4.17 -4.44 -17.40
C ALA A 35 2.87 -3.64 -17.21
N LYS A 36 2.21 -3.22 -18.29
CA LYS A 36 0.90 -2.55 -18.26
C LYS A 36 -0.21 -3.52 -17.88
N ASP A 37 -0.21 -4.73 -18.42
CA ASP A 37 -1.26 -5.72 -18.17
C ASP A 37 -1.24 -6.21 -16.72
N LEU A 38 -0.04 -6.52 -16.20
CA LEU A 38 0.18 -6.86 -14.79
C LEU A 38 -0.20 -5.72 -13.84
N ARG A 39 -0.16 -4.47 -14.32
CA ARG A 39 -0.50 -3.25 -13.56
C ARG A 39 -1.93 -2.75 -13.82
N SER A 40 -2.65 -3.35 -14.76
CA SER A 40 -3.96 -2.90 -15.23
C SER A 40 -5.02 -2.86 -14.12
N ASP A 41 -6.21 -2.31 -14.42
CA ASP A 41 -7.33 -2.30 -13.47
C ASP A 41 -7.80 -3.71 -13.08
N ARG A 42 -7.51 -4.74 -13.91
CA ARG A 42 -7.69 -6.15 -13.50
C ARG A 42 -6.85 -6.50 -12.26
N SER A 43 -5.65 -5.91 -12.11
CA SER A 43 -4.81 -5.99 -10.91
C SER A 43 -5.14 -4.94 -9.84
N ARG A 44 -6.10 -4.04 -10.13
CA ARG A 44 -6.51 -2.90 -9.29
C ARG A 44 -5.38 -1.91 -8.97
N GLY A 45 -4.31 -1.90 -9.78
CA GLY A 45 -3.13 -1.07 -9.55
C GLY A 45 -2.31 -1.47 -8.32
N THR A 46 -2.44 -2.72 -7.87
CA THR A 46 -1.77 -3.24 -6.66
C THR A 46 -0.32 -3.66 -6.94
N TYR A 47 -0.01 -3.97 -8.19
CA TYR A 47 1.30 -4.48 -8.60
C TYR A 47 2.30 -3.35 -8.76
N GLY A 48 3.08 -3.11 -7.69
CA GLY A 48 4.26 -2.25 -7.69
C GLY A 48 5.38 -2.78 -8.60
N VAL A 49 6.35 -1.92 -8.90
CA VAL A 49 7.55 -2.26 -9.71
C VAL A 49 8.23 -3.57 -9.27
N PRO A 50 8.39 -3.88 -7.96
CA PRO A 50 9.01 -5.15 -7.55
C PRO A 50 8.23 -6.39 -8.01
N LEU A 51 6.90 -6.35 -7.90
CA LEU A 51 6.02 -7.48 -8.25
C LEU A 51 5.90 -7.65 -9.76
N VAL A 52 5.80 -6.54 -10.51
CA VAL A 52 5.81 -6.56 -11.98
C VAL A 52 7.12 -7.13 -12.50
N HIS A 53 8.26 -6.70 -11.96
CA HIS A 53 9.58 -7.22 -12.34
C HIS A 53 9.72 -8.72 -12.01
N ALA A 54 9.26 -9.16 -10.84
CA ALA A 54 9.30 -10.57 -10.47
C ALA A 54 8.43 -11.44 -11.41
N ALA A 55 7.23 -10.97 -11.78
CA ALA A 55 6.37 -11.67 -12.72
C ALA A 55 6.98 -11.73 -14.13
N LEU A 56 7.52 -10.62 -14.64
CA LEU A 56 8.20 -10.59 -15.95
C LEU A 56 9.44 -11.49 -15.98
N ARG A 57 10.22 -11.55 -14.88
CA ARG A 57 11.36 -12.48 -14.79
C ARG A 57 10.92 -13.94 -14.80
N ARG A 58 9.81 -14.28 -14.13
CA ARG A 58 9.22 -15.62 -14.20
C ARG A 58 8.72 -15.96 -15.62
N ALA A 59 8.35 -14.95 -16.40
CA ALA A 59 7.99 -15.10 -17.81
C ALA A 59 9.17 -15.33 -18.76
N GLY A 60 10.41 -15.29 -18.27
CA GLY A 60 11.61 -15.37 -19.11
C GLY A 60 11.98 -14.03 -19.77
N ALA A 61 11.31 -12.93 -19.44
CA ALA A 61 11.70 -11.62 -19.96
C ALA A 61 13.00 -11.13 -19.31
N ALA A 62 14.04 -10.94 -20.12
CA ALA A 62 15.30 -10.34 -19.72
C ALA A 62 15.15 -8.81 -19.55
N CYS A 63 14.51 -8.36 -18.47
CA CYS A 63 14.31 -6.95 -18.18
C CYS A 63 14.89 -6.55 -16.82
N GLY A 64 15.65 -5.45 -16.78
CA GLY A 64 16.15 -4.89 -15.54
C GLY A 64 15.07 -4.11 -14.78
N ARG A 65 15.12 -4.13 -13.45
CA ARG A 65 14.18 -3.41 -12.56
C ARG A 65 14.03 -1.93 -12.92
N ARG A 66 15.11 -1.25 -13.33
CA ARG A 66 15.09 0.16 -13.78
C ARG A 66 14.26 0.36 -15.06
N ARG A 67 14.33 -0.58 -16.02
CA ARG A 67 13.51 -0.57 -17.24
C ARG A 67 12.04 -0.75 -16.90
N VAL A 68 11.72 -1.70 -16.03
CA VAL A 68 10.35 -1.92 -15.52
C VAL A 68 9.82 -0.66 -14.83
N ALA A 69 10.62 -0.04 -13.96
CA ALA A 69 10.25 1.20 -13.27
C ALA A 69 9.93 2.34 -14.23
N ARG A 70 10.74 2.53 -15.27
CA ARG A 70 10.52 3.56 -16.31
C ARG A 70 9.24 3.31 -17.10
N LEU A 71 9.05 2.07 -17.60
CA LEU A 71 7.86 1.68 -18.37
C LEU A 71 6.57 1.78 -17.55
N THR A 72 6.68 1.40 -16.28
CA THR A 72 5.63 1.54 -15.28
C THR A 72 5.27 3.01 -15.04
N ARG A 73 6.27 3.87 -14.89
CA ARG A 73 6.07 5.31 -14.67
C ARG A 73 5.43 5.99 -15.88
N SER A 74 5.84 5.64 -17.10
CA SER A 74 5.22 6.14 -18.33
C SER A 74 3.78 5.67 -18.51
N ALA A 75 3.36 4.59 -17.83
CA ALA A 75 1.98 4.12 -17.85
C ALA A 75 1.06 4.85 -16.83
N GLY A 76 1.59 5.81 -16.08
CA GLY A 76 0.83 6.66 -15.17
C GLY A 76 0.95 6.30 -13.68
N PRO A 77 0.66 7.27 -12.78
CA PRO A 77 0.85 7.12 -11.34
C PRO A 77 -0.17 6.15 -10.73
N THR A 78 0.29 5.00 -10.23
CA THR A 78 -0.58 4.01 -9.56
C THR A 78 0.19 3.22 -8.51
N GLY A 79 0.23 3.76 -7.29
CA GLY A 79 0.54 3.02 -6.07
C GLY A 79 -0.73 3.00 -5.22
N ARG A 80 -1.55 1.97 -5.35
CA ARG A 80 -2.79 1.90 -4.56
C ARG A 80 -2.54 1.07 -3.30
N HIS A 81 -2.19 1.74 -2.21
CA HIS A 81 -2.19 1.11 -0.89
C HIS A 81 -3.63 0.92 -0.44
N ARG A 82 -4.18 -0.29 -0.64
CA ARG A 82 -5.49 -0.63 -0.09
C ARG A 82 -5.30 -0.94 1.40
N GLY A 83 -5.32 0.11 2.21
CA GLY A 83 -5.32 -0.04 3.67
C GLY A 83 -6.48 -0.93 4.10
N TRP A 84 -6.18 -2.03 4.78
CA TRP A 84 -7.18 -2.71 5.59
C TRP A 84 -7.56 -1.73 6.70
N ARG A 85 -8.81 -1.26 6.69
CA ARG A 85 -9.30 -0.39 7.76
C ARG A 85 -9.93 -1.27 8.83
N HIS A 86 -9.17 -1.57 9.88
CA HIS A 86 -9.78 -1.91 11.16
C HIS A 86 -10.46 -0.62 11.66
N LEU A 87 -11.76 -0.67 11.94
CA LEU A 87 -12.42 0.44 12.62
C LEU A 87 -11.99 0.37 14.08
N THR A 88 -11.05 1.23 14.45
CA THR A 88 -10.50 1.31 15.81
C THR A 88 -11.36 2.17 16.71
N THR A 89 -12.10 3.12 16.13
CA THR A 89 -12.89 4.12 16.84
C THR A 89 -14.18 4.37 16.08
N VAL A 90 -15.31 4.31 16.78
CA VAL A 90 -16.59 4.82 16.29
C VAL A 90 -16.67 6.29 16.71
N PRO A 91 -16.69 7.25 15.79
CA PRO A 91 -16.79 8.67 16.16
C PRO A 91 -18.10 8.92 16.89
N ASP A 92 -18.04 9.56 18.06
CA ASP A 92 -19.24 10.07 18.74
C ASP A 92 -19.76 11.29 17.94
N PRO A 93 -20.99 11.25 17.39
CA PRO A 93 -21.55 12.37 16.63
C PRO A 93 -21.69 13.66 17.43
N ARG A 94 -21.68 13.57 18.77
CA ARG A 94 -21.78 14.73 19.69
C ARG A 94 -20.43 15.23 20.18
N ALA A 95 -19.33 14.55 19.85
CA ALA A 95 -18.01 15.01 20.25
C ALA A 95 -17.62 16.28 19.49
N SER A 96 -17.08 17.26 20.21
CA SER A 96 -16.50 18.45 19.61
C SER A 96 -15.24 18.10 18.82
N THR A 97 -14.93 18.91 17.81
CA THR A 97 -13.71 18.75 17.02
C THR A 97 -12.49 18.90 17.93
N ARG A 98 -11.64 17.88 17.99
CA ARG A 98 -10.40 17.94 18.78
C ARG A 98 -9.48 19.04 18.19
N PRO A 99 -8.96 19.95 19.01
CA PRO A 99 -8.07 21.00 18.51
C PRO A 99 -6.80 20.38 17.91
N ASP A 100 -6.41 20.86 16.73
CA ASP A 100 -5.17 20.48 16.07
C ASP A 100 -3.99 21.13 16.81
N ARG A 101 -3.45 20.40 17.80
CA ARG A 101 -2.33 20.88 18.63
C ARG A 101 -1.01 20.98 17.87
N THR A 102 -0.87 20.31 16.72
CA THR A 102 0.35 20.38 15.90
C THR A 102 0.23 21.39 14.77
N VAL A 103 -0.98 21.85 14.46
CA VAL A 103 -1.28 22.76 13.34
C VAL A 103 -0.69 22.20 12.03
N ARG A 104 -0.73 20.88 11.88
CA ARG A 104 -0.10 20.12 10.78
C ARG A 104 1.41 20.36 10.60
N ASN A 105 2.09 20.93 11.60
CA ASN A 105 3.53 21.09 11.61
C ASN A 105 4.19 19.90 12.32
N VAL A 106 4.82 19.03 11.54
CA VAL A 106 5.57 17.85 12.00
C VAL A 106 7.08 18.02 11.85
N ARG A 107 7.56 19.26 11.68
CA ARG A 107 9.00 19.53 11.62
C ARG A 107 9.65 19.30 12.99
N PRO A 108 10.80 18.60 13.05
CA PRO A 108 11.59 18.49 14.26
C PRO A 108 12.01 19.87 14.74
N ASP A 109 11.98 20.07 16.06
CA ASP A 109 12.32 21.32 16.72
C ASP A 109 13.31 20.99 17.85
N PRO A 110 14.60 21.38 17.70
CA PRO A 110 15.66 21.02 18.64
C PRO A 110 15.44 21.49 20.08
N ASP A 111 14.62 22.53 20.26
CA ASP A 111 14.31 23.11 21.57
C ASP A 111 12.88 22.74 22.03
N GLY A 112 12.17 21.96 21.22
CA GLY A 112 10.77 21.57 21.42
C GLY A 112 10.56 20.25 22.14
N LEU A 113 11.51 19.81 22.98
CA LEU A 113 11.39 18.59 23.78
C LEU A 113 10.09 18.62 24.61
N ASP A 114 9.39 17.50 24.65
CA ASP A 114 8.10 17.24 25.28
C ASP A 114 6.92 18.10 24.80
N ALA A 115 7.12 19.00 23.83
CA ALA A 115 6.08 19.90 23.33
C ALA A 115 5.13 19.20 22.34
N ARG A 116 5.65 18.26 21.55
CA ARG A 116 4.89 17.58 20.49
C ARG A 116 5.23 16.10 20.45
N ARG A 117 4.23 15.26 20.74
CA ARG A 117 4.35 13.80 20.70
C ARG A 117 3.51 13.23 19.57
N CYS A 118 4.07 12.30 18.83
CA CYS A 118 3.34 11.44 17.90
C CYS A 118 3.19 10.05 18.50
N GLY A 119 2.19 9.29 18.06
CA GLY A 119 2.01 7.92 18.51
C GLY A 119 1.32 7.10 17.45
N ASP A 120 1.53 5.80 17.51
CA ASP A 120 0.85 4.81 16.68
C ASP A 120 0.24 3.72 17.57
N ILE A 121 -0.79 3.05 17.04
CA ILE A 121 -1.33 1.83 17.61
C ILE A 121 -1.14 0.69 16.61
N THR A 122 -0.40 -0.33 17.03
CA THR A 122 -0.13 -1.53 16.25
C THR A 122 -0.84 -2.74 16.87
N TYR A 123 -1.46 -3.54 16.00
CA TYR A 123 -2.18 -4.78 16.37
C TYR A 123 -1.23 -5.96 16.21
N VAL A 124 -0.97 -6.67 17.31
CA VAL A 124 -0.04 -7.79 17.33
C VAL A 124 -0.83 -9.08 17.56
N PRO A 125 -0.99 -9.94 16.52
CA PRO A 125 -1.59 -11.26 16.71
C PRO A 125 -0.66 -12.16 17.54
N THR A 126 -1.23 -12.86 18.52
CA THR A 126 -0.57 -13.90 19.31
C THR A 126 -1.44 -15.16 19.37
N ASP A 127 -0.88 -16.27 19.84
CA ASP A 127 -1.62 -17.53 20.01
C ASP A 127 -2.71 -17.44 21.09
N GLU A 128 -2.62 -16.46 21.99
CA GLU A 128 -3.59 -16.19 23.05
C GLU A 128 -4.63 -15.12 22.66
N GLY A 129 -4.45 -14.43 21.53
CA GLY A 129 -5.38 -13.41 21.05
C GLY A 129 -4.72 -12.21 20.36
N GLN A 130 -5.43 -11.08 20.31
CA GLN A 130 -4.89 -9.83 19.76
C GLN A 130 -4.37 -8.95 20.88
N LEU A 131 -3.10 -8.55 20.80
CA LEU A 131 -2.51 -7.53 21.66
C LEU A 131 -2.47 -6.17 20.94
N TYR A 132 -2.50 -5.10 21.74
CA TYR A 132 -2.51 -3.72 21.25
C TYR A 132 -1.25 -3.02 21.77
N LEU A 133 -0.28 -2.77 20.88
CA LEU A 133 0.91 -1.99 21.19
C LEU A 133 0.63 -0.52 20.89
N THR A 134 0.79 0.33 21.89
CA THR A 134 0.74 1.79 21.71
C THR A 134 2.13 2.38 21.89
N THR A 135 2.57 3.18 20.93
CA THR A 135 3.82 3.93 21.00
C THR A 135 3.52 5.41 21.16
N VAL A 136 4.36 6.11 21.94
CA VAL A 136 4.36 7.56 22.05
C VAL A 136 5.81 8.01 21.94
N VAL A 137 6.11 8.83 20.94
CA VAL A 137 7.45 9.29 20.60
C VAL A 137 7.45 10.82 20.53
N ASP A 138 8.51 11.43 21.03
CA ASP A 138 8.73 12.86 20.86
C ASP A 138 9.14 13.18 19.41
N ILE A 139 8.59 14.23 18.84
CA ILE A 139 8.95 14.71 17.50
C ILE A 139 10.28 15.49 17.53
N ALA A 140 10.66 16.03 18.69
CA ALA A 140 11.95 16.70 18.86
C ALA A 140 13.11 15.73 18.57
N PRO A 141 14.20 16.22 17.96
CA PRO A 141 15.37 15.39 17.70
C PRO A 141 16.04 14.97 19.01
N VAL A 142 16.53 13.72 19.04
CA VAL A 142 17.40 13.25 20.13
C VAL A 142 18.74 13.97 19.98
N ARG A 143 19.22 14.60 21.05
CA ARG A 143 20.55 15.25 21.10
C ARG A 143 21.67 14.22 21.17
#